data_AF-A0AA88I402-F1
#
_entry.id   AF-A0AA88I402-F1
#
_cell.length_a   1.000
_cell.length_b   1.000
_cell.length_c   1.000
_cell.angle_alpha   90.00
_cell.angle_beta   90.00
_cell.angle_gamma   90.00
#
_symmetry.space_group_name_H-M   'P 1'
#
loop_
_entity.id
_entity.type
_entity.pdbx_description
1 polymer ?
#
loop_
_entity_poly.entity_id
_entity_poly.type
_entity_poly.pdbx_seq_one_letter_code
_entity_poly.pdbx_strand_id
1 'polypeptide(L)'
;MNLIKLVLSITQLPVTKYCNVFKGTEKLEMECEICLKDNIITTEHPPRKVPLALKQKLKDKLEQLKCLDIIEKVSEPTDWANGRNLVV
;
A
#
# COMPACT_ATOMS: atom_id res chain seq x y z
N MET A 1 29.10 -1.42 14.47
CA MET A 1 28.60 -2.51 13.61
C MET A 1 28.06 -1.89 12.34
N ASN A 2 28.79 -2.01 11.23
CA ASN A 2 28.44 -1.36 9.96
C ASN A 2 27.47 -2.26 9.18
N LEU A 3 26.18 -1.90 9.16
CA LEU A 3 25.12 -2.74 8.58
C LEU A 3 24.76 -2.44 7.12
N ILE A 4 25.39 -1.47 6.46
CA ILE A 4 25.01 -1.10 5.10
C ILE A 4 26.22 -1.23 4.17
N LYS A 5 26.23 -2.30 3.37
CA LYS A 5 27.09 -2.40 2.18
C LYS A 5 26.31 -1.83 0.99
N LEU A 6 26.76 -0.68 0.49
CA LEU A 6 26.29 -0.14 -0.78
C LEU A 6 26.86 -1.00 -1.92
N VAL A 7 26.02 -1.80 -2.58
CA VAL A 7 26.43 -2.62 -3.72
C VAL A 7 26.16 -1.81 -5.00
N LEU A 8 27.23 -1.35 -5.64
CA LEU A 8 27.18 -0.41 -6.77
C LEU A 8 26.79 -1.06 -8.11
N SER A 9 26.87 -2.40 -8.25
CA SER A 9 26.34 -3.13 -9.40
C SER A 9 26.42 -4.63 -9.14
N ILE A 10 25.33 -5.37 -9.42
CA ILE A 10 25.31 -6.83 -9.39
C ILE A 10 25.14 -7.33 -10.82
N THR A 11 26.20 -7.90 -11.40
CA THR A 11 26.19 -8.40 -12.79
C THR A 11 25.57 -9.79 -12.93
N GLN A 12 25.57 -10.61 -11.87
CA GLN A 12 24.84 -11.88 -11.79
C GLN A 12 24.31 -12.08 -10.36
N LEU A 13 23.01 -11.90 -10.18
CA LEU A 13 22.31 -12.22 -8.93
C LEU A 13 22.13 -13.74 -8.83
N PRO A 14 22.57 -14.41 -7.75
CA PRO A 14 22.16 -15.78 -7.48
C PRO A 14 20.71 -15.74 -6.99
N VAL A 15 19.77 -15.60 -7.93
CA VAL A 15 18.31 -15.50 -7.69
C VAL A 15 17.80 -16.68 -6.87
N THR A 16 18.45 -17.84 -6.96
CA THR A 16 18.16 -19.02 -6.14
C THR A 16 18.50 -18.83 -4.66
N LYS A 17 19.56 -18.07 -4.34
CA LYS A 17 20.06 -17.88 -2.97
C LYS A 17 19.25 -16.87 -2.16
N TYR A 18 18.67 -15.86 -2.81
CA TYR A 18 17.90 -14.79 -2.17
C TYR A 18 16.46 -14.75 -2.68
N CYS A 19 15.93 -15.92 -3.02
CA CYS A 19 14.65 -16.05 -3.70
C CYS A 19 13.49 -15.42 -2.89
N ASN A 20 13.56 -15.48 -1.58
CA ASN A 20 12.61 -14.86 -0.65
C ASN A 20 12.62 -13.33 -0.72
N VAL A 21 13.77 -12.69 -0.93
CA VAL A 21 13.86 -11.21 -1.05
C VAL A 21 13.12 -10.69 -2.29
N PHE A 22 12.99 -11.53 -3.32
CA PHE A 22 12.34 -11.18 -4.58
C PHE A 22 10.94 -11.78 -4.73
N LYS A 23 10.39 -12.38 -3.68
CA LYS A 23 9.09 -13.07 -3.73
C LYS A 23 8.21 -12.64 -2.56
N GLY A 24 6.95 -12.37 -2.86
CA GLY A 24 5.91 -12.13 -1.86
C GLY A 24 5.71 -10.65 -1.53
N THR A 25 4.74 -10.42 -0.64
CA THR A 25 4.48 -9.13 0.00
C THR A 25 4.61 -9.38 1.48
N GLU A 26 5.84 -9.39 1.99
CA GLU A 26 6.10 -9.58 3.41
C GLU A 26 5.71 -8.32 4.18
N LYS A 27 5.22 -8.51 5.40
CA LYS A 27 4.83 -7.43 6.31
C LYS A 27 6.03 -7.05 7.16
N LEU A 28 6.36 -5.76 7.15
CA LEU A 28 7.35 -5.23 8.08
C LEU A 28 6.68 -5.14 9.47
N GLU A 29 7.26 -5.81 10.47
CA GLU A 29 6.71 -5.87 11.84
C GLU A 29 6.92 -4.55 12.63
N MET A 30 7.05 -3.42 11.93
CA MET A 30 7.21 -2.11 12.56
C MET A 30 6.06 -1.20 12.17
N GLU A 31 5.65 -0.38 13.12
CA GLU A 31 4.69 0.69 12.86
C GLU A 31 5.38 1.84 12.13
N CYS A 32 4.65 2.42 11.17
CA CYS A 32 5.08 3.60 10.44
C CYS A 32 4.23 4.78 10.91
N GLU A 33 4.88 5.78 11.51
CA GLU A 33 4.21 7.02 11.89
C GLU A 33 4.27 8.02 10.72
N ILE A 34 3.11 8.49 10.28
CA ILE A 34 2.99 9.52 9.24
C ILE A 34 2.74 10.86 9.95
N CYS A 35 3.80 11.66 10.11
CA CYS A 35 3.71 12.97 10.76
C CYS A 35 3.23 14.05 9.77
N LEU A 36 2.24 14.83 10.20
CA LEU A 36 1.72 15.98 9.46
C LEU A 36 2.47 17.25 9.84
N LYS A 37 2.49 18.23 8.93
CA LYS A 37 2.93 19.58 9.27
C LYS A 37 1.88 20.28 10.12
N ASP A 38 2.34 21.18 10.97
CA ASP A 38 1.48 22.07 11.74
C ASP A 38 0.58 22.89 10.80
N ASN A 39 -0.69 23.08 11.21
CA ASN A 39 -1.71 23.86 10.49
C ASN A 39 -2.10 23.33 9.10
N ILE A 40 -1.95 22.02 8.84
CA ILE A 40 -2.51 21.40 7.63
C ILE A 40 -4.04 21.45 7.68
N ILE A 41 -4.64 21.96 6.60
CA ILE A 41 -6.08 21.87 6.35
C ILE A 41 -6.34 20.56 5.62
N THR A 42 -7.16 19.69 6.20
CA THR A 42 -7.58 18.45 5.56
C THR A 42 -8.46 18.76 4.34
N THR A 43 -8.24 18.06 3.24
CA THR A 43 -9.06 18.21 2.02
C THR A 43 -9.89 16.95 1.84
N GLU A 44 -11.20 17.09 1.98
CA GLU A 44 -12.14 16.05 1.61
C GLU A 44 -12.42 16.10 0.11
N HIS A 45 -12.33 14.95 -0.54
CA HIS A 45 -12.70 14.82 -1.94
C HIS A 45 -14.04 14.09 -2.07
N PRO A 46 -14.93 14.55 -2.96
CA PRO A 46 -16.19 13.88 -3.21
C PRO A 46 -15.99 12.49 -3.84
N PRO A 47 -16.92 11.54 -3.63
CA PRO A 47 -16.86 10.23 -4.25
C PRO A 47 -16.79 10.26 -5.77
N ARG A 48 -15.76 9.62 -6.34
CA ARG A 48 -15.63 9.43 -7.79
C ARG A 48 -16.37 8.18 -8.26
N LYS A 49 -17.07 8.28 -9.39
CA LYS A 49 -17.74 7.14 -10.04
C LYS A 49 -16.72 6.23 -10.72
N VAL A 50 -16.79 4.94 -10.42
CA VAL A 50 -15.98 3.91 -11.11
C VAL A 50 -16.72 3.48 -12.39
N PRO A 51 -16.07 3.51 -13.58
CA PRO A 51 -16.64 3.00 -14.82
C PRO A 51 -17.14 1.56 -14.66
N LEU A 52 -18.30 1.24 -15.23
CA LEU A 52 -18.94 -0.07 -15.07
C LEU A 52 -18.01 -1.24 -15.43
N ALA A 53 -17.27 -1.10 -16.53
CA ALA A 53 -16.29 -2.08 -16.99
C ALA A 53 -15.16 -2.38 -15.98
N LEU A 54 -14.88 -1.46 -15.06
CA LEU A 54 -13.81 -1.59 -14.06
C LEU A 54 -14.31 -2.02 -12.69
N LYS A 55 -15.63 -1.96 -12.42
CA LYS A 55 -16.19 -2.23 -11.09
C LYS A 55 -15.82 -3.62 -10.56
N GLN A 56 -16.00 -4.66 -11.38
CA GLN A 56 -15.72 -6.04 -10.95
C GLN A 56 -14.23 -6.24 -10.67
N LYS A 57 -13.37 -5.86 -11.63
CA LYS A 57 -11.91 -5.94 -11.49
C LYS A 57 -11.40 -5.20 -10.26
N LEU A 58 -11.99 -4.05 -9.95
CA LEU A 58 -11.64 -3.26 -8.78
C LEU A 58 -12.05 -3.97 -7.49
N LYS A 59 -13.27 -4.52 -7.44
CA LYS A 59 -13.76 -5.30 -6.29
C LYS A 59 -12.88 -6.52 -6.02
N ASP A 60 -12.56 -7.29 -7.05
CA ASP A 60 -11.71 -8.48 -6.94
C ASP A 60 -10.32 -8.12 -6.41
N LYS A 61 -9.77 -7.00 -6.88
CA LYS A 61 -8.46 -6.53 -6.39
C LYS A 61 -8.51 -6.11 -4.93
N LEU A 62 -9.58 -5.48 -4.49
CA LEU A 62 -9.74 -5.09 -3.08
C LEU A 62 -9.88 -6.28 -2.16
N GLU A 63 -10.70 -7.26 -2.54
CA GLU A 63 -10.80 -8.50 -1.78
C GLU A 63 -9.46 -9.25 -1.73
N GLN A 64 -8.71 -9.29 -2.84
CA GLN A 64 -7.35 -9.83 -2.83
C GLN A 64 -6.45 -9.10 -1.83
N LEU A 65 -6.47 -7.76 -1.79
CA LEU A 65 -5.61 -6.98 -0.89
C LEU A 65 -6.01 -7.14 0.58
N LYS A 66 -7.31 -7.29 0.88
CA LYS A 66 -7.79 -7.62 2.22
C LYS A 66 -7.32 -9.02 2.65
N CYS A 67 -7.44 -10.01 1.77
CA CYS A 67 -6.95 -11.37 2.05
C CYS A 67 -5.44 -11.42 2.28
N LEU A 68 -4.68 -10.48 1.72
CA LEU A 68 -3.23 -10.34 1.93
C LEU A 68 -2.88 -9.49 3.18
N ASP A 69 -3.86 -9.04 3.97
CA ASP A 69 -3.66 -8.16 5.14
C ASP A 69 -2.94 -6.84 4.80
N ILE A 70 -3.11 -6.35 3.56
CA ILE A 70 -2.50 -5.09 3.10
C ILE A 70 -3.41 -3.89 3.36
N ILE A 71 -4.72 -4.10 3.29
CA ILE A 71 -5.73 -3.06 3.54
C ILE A 71 -6.85 -3.63 4.41
N GLU A 72 -7.50 -2.75 5.16
CA GLU A 72 -8.69 -3.05 5.94
C GLU A 72 -9.81 -2.04 5.65
N LYS A 73 -11.04 -2.41 6.03
CA LYS A 73 -12.18 -1.51 5.91
C LYS A 73 -12.26 -0.63 7.16
N VAL A 74 -12.15 0.68 6.97
CA VAL A 74 -12.41 1.67 8.01
C VAL A 74 -13.87 2.12 7.90
N SER A 75 -14.65 1.97 8.97
CA SER A 75 -16.05 2.41 9.03
C SER A 75 -16.23 3.77 9.70
N GLU A 76 -15.22 4.24 10.42
CA GLU A 76 -15.28 5.51 11.13
C GLU A 76 -15.00 6.68 10.18
N PRO A 77 -15.67 7.82 10.37
CA PRO A 77 -15.36 9.02 9.62
C PRO A 77 -13.95 9.50 9.99
N THR A 78 -13.05 9.47 9.02
CA THR A 78 -11.71 10.05 9.13
C THR A 78 -11.65 11.34 8.35
N ASP A 79 -10.95 12.35 8.87
CA ASP A 79 -10.70 13.63 8.18
C ASP A 79 -9.90 13.48 6.85
N TRP A 80 -9.51 12.24 6.50
CA TRP A 80 -8.63 11.87 5.41
C TRP A 80 -9.36 11.05 4.34
N ALA A 81 -10.31 11.68 3.63
CA ALA A 81 -10.94 11.07 2.46
C ALA A 81 -10.18 11.44 1.17
N ASN A 82 -9.17 10.65 0.80
CA ASN A 82 -8.57 10.75 -0.53
C ASN A 82 -9.62 10.37 -1.59
N GLY A 83 -9.80 11.19 -2.63
CA GLY A 83 -10.89 11.06 -3.62
C GLY A 83 -10.92 9.77 -4.45
N ARG A 84 -10.05 8.79 -4.16
CA ARG A 84 -10.17 7.43 -4.67
C ARG A 84 -11.15 6.66 -3.78
N ASN A 85 -12.39 7.14 -3.71
CA ASN A 85 -13.43 6.47 -2.95
C ASN A 85 -13.63 5.06 -3.50
N LEU A 86 -13.54 4.09 -2.61
CA LEU A 86 -13.98 2.72 -2.83
C LEU A 86 -15.18 2.48 -1.95
N VAL A 87 -16.33 2.97 -2.43
CA VAL A 87 -17.61 2.52 -1.90
C VAL A 87 -17.88 1.15 -2.52
N VAL A 88 -17.75 0.11 -1.71
CA VAL A 88 -18.48 -1.15 -1.89
C VAL A 88 -19.56 -1.19 -0.82
#